data_AF-A0A2R7QXD9-F1
#
_entry.id   AF-A0A2R7QXD9-F1
#
_cell.length_a   1.000
_cell.length_b   1.000
_cell.length_c   1.000
_cell.angle_alpha   90.00
_cell.angle_beta   90.00
_cell.angle_gamma   90.00
#
_symmetry.space_group_name_H-M   'P 1'
#
loop_
_entity.id
_entity.type
_entity.pdbx_description
1 polymer ?
#
loop_
_entity_poly.entity_id
_entity_poly.type
_entity_poly.pdbx_seq_one_letter_code
_entity_poly.pdbx_strand_id
1 'polypeptide(L)'
;MKRWWLAVYAPGMLLGFVGMATWWVGYAAGSALWLLPGLGLAIALSWLAERCWPYDPAFNAPQGDAGRDALHALVNEGLNLLAIGAIPLVAAWMPWQLWPTHWSVVAQVVLAIVAADLGITLVHYASHRWAWLWRLHAVHHSVTRMYGFNGLMKHPLHQTAEAVGGVLPLLLLGMPYPVAAVLAFAIAIQLLLQHSNVDMRPGWLGKVMAWAPLHRFHHMRYGTAGDVNFGLFLTVWDHLLGTAFDADYRMRECCRCRPARWPACTPNMRRRLREKCARSAKPAACALVVRLCPSITCTNAWRNRRHSTRPRSDTARSCWKRRCSWLSDRCAAAAMAGAATRSGSRASSADSAACNRRSSGARATRADRQGSNACGSQGSDGSCACSFCRST
;
A
#
# COMPACT_ATOMS: atom_id res chain seq x y z
N MET A 1 29.97 -1.47 -14.41
CA MET A 1 30.10 -0.24 -13.59
C MET A 1 29.39 -0.45 -12.26
N LYS A 2 30.11 -0.35 -11.13
CA LYS A 2 29.51 -0.48 -9.78
C LYS A 2 28.52 0.68 -9.58
N ARG A 3 27.22 0.36 -9.44
CA ARG A 3 26.15 1.36 -9.27
C ARG A 3 26.04 1.82 -7.81
N TRP A 4 27.15 2.30 -7.24
CA TRP A 4 27.21 2.74 -5.83
C TRP A 4 26.20 3.86 -5.54
N TRP A 5 25.88 4.69 -6.53
CA TRP A 5 24.86 5.74 -6.45
C TRP A 5 23.46 5.21 -6.10
N LEU A 6 23.11 3.96 -6.44
CA LEU A 6 21.83 3.35 -6.04
C LEU A 6 21.72 3.08 -4.54
N ALA A 7 22.87 2.91 -3.86
CA ALA A 7 22.91 2.79 -2.41
C ALA A 7 22.92 4.16 -1.72
N VAL A 8 23.46 5.19 -2.38
CA VAL A 8 23.64 6.53 -1.81
C VAL A 8 22.45 7.46 -2.06
N TYR A 9 21.64 7.24 -3.11
CA TYR A 9 20.51 8.10 -3.46
C TYR A 9 19.58 8.42 -2.28
N ALA A 10 19.02 7.40 -1.63
CA ALA A 10 18.05 7.59 -0.55
C ALA A 10 18.68 8.20 0.73
N PRO A 11 19.80 7.69 1.27
CA PRO A 11 20.42 8.33 2.43
C PRO A 11 20.96 9.73 2.12
N GLY A 12 21.49 9.96 0.91
CA GLY A 12 21.98 11.27 0.49
C GLY A 12 20.87 12.30 0.36
N MET A 13 19.73 11.92 -0.22
CA MET A 13 18.53 12.75 -0.27
C MET A 13 18.02 13.07 1.14
N LEU A 14 17.83 12.05 1.98
CA LEU A 14 17.27 12.24 3.31
C LEU A 14 18.20 13.09 4.20
N LEU A 15 19.46 12.66 4.38
CA LEU A 15 20.42 13.34 5.26
C LEU A 15 20.83 14.70 4.70
N GLY A 16 20.99 14.83 3.38
CA GLY A 16 21.37 16.08 2.74
C GLY A 16 20.32 17.17 2.90
N PHE A 17 19.07 16.88 2.50
CA PHE A 17 18.00 17.88 2.59
C PHE A 17 17.56 18.12 4.03
N VAL A 18 17.35 17.08 4.83
CA VAL A 18 16.91 17.26 6.24
C VAL A 18 18.03 17.86 7.09
N GLY A 19 19.29 17.49 6.85
CA GLY A 19 20.45 18.08 7.52
C GLY A 19 20.61 19.56 7.18
N MET A 20 20.48 19.93 5.90
CA MET A 20 20.52 21.33 5.47
C MET A 20 19.35 22.14 6.06
N ALA A 21 18.14 21.58 6.07
CA ALA A 21 16.98 22.21 6.70
C ALA A 21 17.17 22.42 8.21
N THR A 22 17.70 21.40 8.90
CA THR A 22 18.01 21.45 10.34
C THR A 22 19.06 22.52 10.62
N TRP A 23 20.11 22.61 9.80
CA TRP A 23 21.12 23.64 9.92
C TRP A 23 20.55 25.04 9.67
N TRP A 24 19.86 25.22 8.55
CA TRP A 24 19.32 26.52 8.14
C TRP A 24 18.28 27.06 9.12
N VAL A 25 17.24 26.30 9.39
CA VAL A 25 16.11 26.74 10.23
C VAL A 25 16.44 26.63 11.72
N GLY A 26 17.18 25.59 12.09
CA GLY A 26 17.48 25.27 13.48
C GLY A 26 18.67 26.02 14.08
N TYR A 27 19.79 26.11 13.34
CA TYR A 27 21.02 26.73 13.85
C TYR A 27 21.25 28.14 13.32
N ALA A 28 21.05 28.35 12.02
CA ALA A 28 21.25 29.66 11.38
C ALA A 28 20.06 30.60 11.56
N ALA A 29 18.97 30.14 12.20
CA ALA A 29 17.71 30.88 12.37
C ALA A 29 17.16 31.45 11.05
N GLY A 30 17.46 30.77 9.94
CA GLY A 30 16.98 31.13 8.62
C GLY A 30 15.48 30.90 8.49
N SER A 31 14.84 31.68 7.61
CA SER A 31 13.39 31.56 7.38
C SER A 31 13.03 30.17 6.85
N ALA A 32 12.03 29.54 7.47
CA ALA A 32 11.48 28.25 7.05
C ALA A 32 10.85 28.29 5.65
N LEU A 33 10.56 29.48 5.11
CA LEU A 33 10.07 29.63 3.73
C LEU A 33 11.06 29.10 2.70
N TRP A 34 12.37 29.06 3.01
CA TRP A 34 13.40 28.47 2.14
C TRP A 34 13.28 26.93 2.00
N LEU A 35 12.49 26.27 2.85
CA LEU A 35 12.19 24.85 2.68
C LEU A 35 11.32 24.59 1.45
N LEU A 36 10.54 25.57 0.97
CA LEU A 36 9.71 25.45 -0.24
C LEU A 36 10.55 25.27 -1.53
N PRO A 37 11.49 26.17 -1.87
CA PRO A 37 12.39 25.93 -3.00
C PRO A 37 13.30 24.73 -2.76
N GLY A 38 13.65 24.42 -1.51
CA GLY A 38 14.34 23.17 -1.14
C GLY A 38 13.55 21.92 -1.53
N LEU A 39 12.24 21.89 -1.26
CA LEU A 39 11.35 20.79 -1.64
C LEU A 39 11.22 20.71 -3.17
N GLY A 40 11.09 21.85 -3.84
CA GLY A 40 11.10 21.91 -5.31
C GLY A 40 12.37 21.29 -5.91
N LEU A 41 13.53 21.59 -5.34
CA LEU A 41 14.80 20.97 -5.75
C LEU A 41 14.81 19.46 -5.47
N ALA A 42 14.33 19.02 -4.31
CA ALA A 42 14.24 17.60 -3.98
C ALA A 42 13.34 16.82 -4.96
N ILE A 43 12.18 17.40 -5.33
CA ILE A 43 11.27 16.84 -6.33
C ILE A 43 11.97 16.73 -7.69
N ALA A 44 12.66 17.79 -8.13
CA ALA A 44 13.39 17.81 -9.40
C ALA A 44 14.50 16.76 -9.44
N LEU A 45 15.29 16.63 -8.37
CA LEU A 45 16.34 15.62 -8.26
C LEU A 45 15.78 14.20 -8.20
N SER A 46 14.67 13.99 -7.47
CA SER A 46 13.97 12.70 -7.46
C SER A 46 13.52 12.32 -8.86
N TRP A 47 12.90 13.24 -9.59
CA TRP A 47 12.43 13.00 -10.95
C TRP A 47 13.58 12.71 -11.93
N LEU A 48 14.69 13.43 -11.82
CA LEU A 48 15.90 13.16 -12.61
C LEU A 48 16.46 11.76 -12.30
N ALA A 49 16.57 11.40 -11.03
CA ALA A 49 17.06 10.10 -10.61
C ALA A 49 16.17 8.95 -11.11
N GLU A 50 14.84 9.13 -11.08
CA GLU A 50 13.87 8.17 -11.61
C GLU A 50 14.00 7.98 -13.11
N ARG A 51 14.37 9.02 -13.86
CA ARG A 51 14.65 8.93 -15.30
C ARG A 51 15.96 8.20 -15.58
N CYS A 52 17.00 8.49 -14.82
CA CYS A 52 18.32 7.89 -15.02
C CYS A 52 18.37 6.42 -14.59
N TRP A 53 17.68 6.06 -13.49
CA TRP A 53 17.79 4.75 -12.87
C TRP A 53 16.44 4.17 -12.41
N PRO A 54 15.47 3.99 -13.33
CA PRO A 54 14.14 3.49 -12.96
C PRO A 54 14.16 2.03 -12.51
N TYR A 55 13.41 1.74 -11.45
CA TYR A 55 12.99 0.42 -11.03
C TYR A 55 12.05 -0.17 -12.07
N ASP A 56 11.07 0.61 -12.58
CA ASP A 56 10.30 0.27 -13.76
C ASP A 56 10.32 1.40 -14.81
N PRO A 57 10.99 1.22 -15.97
CA PRO A 57 10.98 2.19 -17.06
C PRO A 57 9.58 2.56 -17.55
N ALA A 58 8.60 1.66 -17.42
CA ALA A 58 7.22 1.94 -17.84
C ALA A 58 6.58 3.06 -17.00
N PHE A 59 7.04 3.27 -15.76
CA PHE A 59 6.53 4.34 -14.89
C PHE A 59 7.06 5.73 -15.26
N ASN A 60 8.04 5.83 -16.16
CA ASN A 60 8.55 7.11 -16.67
C ASN A 60 7.74 7.64 -17.87
N ALA A 61 6.87 6.82 -18.44
CA ALA A 61 5.94 7.27 -19.48
C ALA A 61 4.74 8.00 -18.84
N PRO A 62 4.26 9.12 -19.41
CA PRO A 62 3.05 9.78 -18.95
C PRO A 62 1.84 8.84 -18.98
N GLN A 63 1.05 8.80 -17.91
CA GLN A 63 -0.16 7.97 -17.79
C GLN A 63 -1.44 8.79 -17.57
N GLY A 64 -1.40 10.11 -17.83
CA GLY A 64 -2.54 11.01 -17.62
C GLY A 64 -2.84 11.34 -16.15
N ASP A 65 -1.88 11.09 -15.25
CA ASP A 65 -2.01 11.24 -13.80
C ASP A 65 -1.42 12.54 -13.24
N ALA A 66 -0.59 13.24 -14.02
CA ALA A 66 0.15 14.42 -13.56
C ALA A 66 -0.73 15.54 -12.99
N GLY A 67 -1.87 15.85 -13.63
CA GLY A 67 -2.78 16.90 -13.15
C GLY A 67 -3.44 16.57 -11.83
N ARG A 68 -3.88 15.31 -11.66
CA ARG A 68 -4.42 14.80 -10.39
C ARG A 68 -3.36 14.90 -9.29
N ASP A 69 -2.15 14.41 -9.56
CA ASP A 69 -1.08 14.36 -8.56
C ASP A 69 -0.66 15.78 -8.15
N ALA A 70 -0.59 16.72 -9.10
CA ALA A 70 -0.28 18.12 -8.83
C ALA A 70 -1.37 18.81 -7.99
N LEU A 71 -2.64 18.55 -8.26
CA LEU A 71 -3.74 19.11 -7.48
C LEU A 71 -3.73 18.59 -6.04
N HIS A 72 -3.53 17.27 -5.85
CA HIS A 72 -3.39 16.72 -4.51
C HIS A 72 -2.18 17.29 -3.78
N ALA A 73 -1.02 17.36 -4.43
CA ALA A 73 0.18 17.96 -3.83
C ALA A 73 -0.05 19.41 -3.42
N LEU A 74 -0.69 20.22 -4.27
CA LEU A 74 -1.00 21.62 -3.95
C LEU A 74 -1.92 21.75 -2.73
N VAL A 75 -3.01 20.97 -2.69
CA VAL A 75 -3.95 20.99 -1.56
C VAL A 75 -3.27 20.50 -0.28
N ASN A 76 -2.54 19.39 -0.36
CA ASN A 76 -1.91 18.74 0.79
C ASN A 76 -0.77 19.58 1.37
N GLU A 77 0.09 20.16 0.52
CA GLU A 77 1.15 21.06 0.98
C GLU A 77 0.60 22.41 1.43
N GLY A 78 -0.47 22.91 0.81
CA GLY A 78 -1.20 24.07 1.30
C GLY A 78 -1.75 23.86 2.71
N LEU A 79 -2.35 22.70 2.98
CA LEU A 79 -2.81 22.33 4.32
C LEU A 79 -1.66 22.16 5.32
N ASN A 80 -0.52 21.59 4.89
CA ASN A 80 0.68 21.51 5.74
C ASN A 80 1.19 22.90 6.11
N LEU A 81 1.27 23.84 5.15
CA LEU A 81 1.70 25.21 5.41
C LEU A 81 0.76 25.95 6.36
N LEU A 82 -0.55 25.78 6.19
CA LEU A 82 -1.55 26.34 7.11
C LEU A 82 -1.39 25.75 8.52
N ALA A 83 -1.19 24.43 8.64
CA ALA A 83 -0.99 23.77 9.92
C ALA A 83 0.29 24.26 10.62
N ILE A 84 1.39 24.39 9.88
CA ILE A 84 2.67 24.92 10.40
C ILE A 84 2.52 26.39 10.81
N GLY A 85 1.83 27.21 10.01
CA GLY A 85 1.56 28.61 10.31
C GLY A 85 0.65 28.81 11.53
N ALA A 86 -0.17 27.81 11.87
CA ALA A 86 -1.02 27.82 13.06
C ALA A 86 -0.28 27.42 14.36
N ILE A 87 0.94 26.89 14.28
CA ILE A 87 1.70 26.42 15.46
C ILE A 87 1.89 27.52 16.52
N PRO A 88 2.29 28.75 16.19
CA PRO A 88 2.42 29.82 17.19
C PRO A 88 1.10 30.10 17.93
N LEU A 89 -0.05 29.93 17.24
CA LEU A 89 -1.36 30.05 17.87
C LEU A 89 -1.56 28.94 18.88
N VAL A 90 -1.37 27.67 18.48
CA VAL A 90 -1.49 26.52 19.39
C VAL A 90 -0.59 26.69 20.62
N ALA A 91 0.68 27.08 20.40
CA ALA A 91 1.64 27.31 21.46
C ALA A 91 1.21 28.40 22.45
N ALA A 92 0.54 29.46 21.98
CA ALA A 92 0.04 30.54 22.85
C ALA A 92 -1.05 30.08 23.83
N TRP A 93 -1.73 28.96 23.57
CA TRP A 93 -2.74 28.38 24.46
C TRP A 93 -2.19 27.27 25.36
N MET A 94 -0.94 26.83 25.17
CA MET A 94 -0.35 25.76 25.98
C MET A 94 0.33 26.35 27.23
N PRO A 95 -0.11 25.97 28.45
CA PRO A 95 0.43 26.54 29.68
C PRO A 95 1.73 25.84 30.14
N TRP A 96 2.19 24.82 29.41
CA TRP A 96 3.35 24.01 29.75
C TRP A 96 4.35 23.92 28.59
N GLN A 97 5.60 23.65 28.92
CA GLN A 97 6.66 23.37 27.97
C GLN A 97 7.40 22.09 28.38
N LEU A 98 6.87 20.95 27.93
CA LEU A 98 7.41 19.61 28.25
C LEU A 98 8.45 19.15 27.22
N TRP A 99 8.51 19.80 26.07
CA TRP A 99 9.47 19.52 25.01
C TRP A 99 10.90 19.82 25.48
N PRO A 100 11.89 18.94 25.19
CA PRO A 100 13.26 19.13 25.66
C PRO A 100 14.00 20.19 24.84
N THR A 101 13.63 21.46 25.00
CA THR A 101 14.20 22.60 24.27
C THR A 101 15.69 22.82 24.53
N HIS A 102 16.20 22.32 25.65
CA HIS A 102 17.62 22.36 26.01
C HIS A 102 18.48 21.36 25.22
N TRP A 103 17.88 20.40 24.50
CA TRP A 103 18.62 19.49 23.63
C TRP A 103 19.10 20.20 22.37
N SER A 104 20.15 19.66 21.74
CA SER A 104 20.57 20.15 20.42
C SER A 104 19.43 20.06 19.42
N VAL A 105 19.37 20.98 18.44
CA VAL A 105 18.28 20.97 17.47
C VAL A 105 18.24 19.68 16.67
N VAL A 106 19.40 19.08 16.37
CA VAL A 106 19.48 17.75 15.75
C VAL A 106 18.77 16.70 16.60
N ALA A 107 19.03 16.65 17.91
CA ALA A 107 18.39 15.68 18.80
C ALA A 107 16.87 15.92 18.91
N GLN A 108 16.42 17.17 18.91
CA GLN A 108 14.99 17.51 18.88
C GLN A 108 14.32 17.05 17.58
N VAL A 109 14.95 17.27 16.42
CA VAL A 109 14.44 16.82 15.12
C VAL A 109 14.40 15.28 15.05
N VAL A 110 15.42 14.59 15.53
CA VAL A 110 15.43 13.12 15.60
C VAL A 110 14.31 12.60 16.50
N LEU A 111 14.13 13.19 17.68
CA LEU A 111 13.01 12.87 18.58
C LEU A 111 11.66 13.07 17.88
N ALA A 112 11.49 14.21 17.21
CA ALA A 112 10.27 14.54 16.49
C ALA A 112 9.98 13.55 15.36
N ILE A 113 11.00 13.17 14.57
CA ILE A 113 10.86 12.17 13.50
C ILE A 113 10.45 10.82 14.08
N VAL A 114 11.15 10.30 15.10
CA VAL A 114 10.87 8.98 15.68
C VAL A 114 9.47 8.93 16.30
N ALA A 115 9.08 9.97 17.05
CA ALA A 115 7.77 10.01 17.70
C ALA A 115 6.63 10.21 16.70
N ALA A 116 6.79 11.09 15.71
CA ALA A 116 5.80 11.28 14.66
C ALA A 116 5.66 10.04 13.77
N ASP A 117 6.77 9.37 13.47
CA ASP A 117 6.78 8.13 12.68
C ASP A 117 5.94 7.03 13.35
N LEU A 118 6.05 6.85 14.68
CA LEU A 118 5.18 5.92 15.41
C LEU A 118 3.71 6.29 15.23
N GLY A 119 3.33 7.55 15.50
CA GLY A 119 1.94 7.98 15.41
C GLY A 119 1.35 7.84 14.00
N ILE A 120 2.11 8.24 12.97
CA ILE A 120 1.72 8.08 11.56
C ILE A 120 1.60 6.60 11.21
N THR A 121 2.55 5.76 11.64
CA THR A 121 2.51 4.32 11.41
C THR A 121 1.28 3.67 12.04
N LEU A 122 0.88 4.09 13.24
CA LEU A 122 -0.32 3.57 13.90
C LEU A 122 -1.60 3.99 13.18
N VAL A 123 -1.71 5.24 12.73
CA VAL A 123 -2.84 5.70 11.91
C VAL A 123 -2.88 4.94 10.59
N HIS A 124 -1.72 4.71 9.98
CA HIS A 124 -1.59 3.97 8.73
C HIS A 124 -2.02 2.51 8.91
N TYR A 125 -1.53 1.83 9.94
CA TYR A 125 -1.96 0.49 10.33
C TYR A 125 -3.47 0.41 10.57
N ALA A 126 -4.03 1.35 11.36
CA ALA A 126 -5.47 1.43 11.61
C ALA A 126 -6.26 1.65 10.31
N SER A 127 -5.68 2.36 9.34
CA SER A 127 -6.29 2.62 8.03
C SER A 127 -6.47 1.37 7.18
N HIS A 128 -5.67 0.32 7.41
CA HIS A 128 -5.84 -0.98 6.77
C HIS A 128 -6.74 -1.94 7.56
N ARG A 129 -7.17 -1.55 8.76
CA ARG A 129 -8.03 -2.39 9.64
C ARG A 129 -9.43 -1.86 9.83
N TRP A 130 -9.65 -0.56 9.65
CA TRP A 130 -10.97 0.04 9.77
C TRP A 130 -11.45 0.58 8.42
N ALA A 131 -12.62 0.09 7.98
CA ALA A 131 -13.17 0.37 6.65
C ALA A 131 -13.35 1.87 6.36
N TRP A 132 -13.67 2.68 7.38
CA TRP A 132 -13.85 4.12 7.21
C TRP A 132 -12.53 4.85 6.93
N LEU A 133 -11.46 4.54 7.67
CA LEU A 133 -10.11 5.08 7.39
C LEU A 133 -9.58 4.56 6.06
N TRP A 134 -9.84 3.29 5.75
CA TRP A 134 -9.47 2.70 4.46
C TRP A 134 -10.05 3.49 3.29
N ARG A 135 -11.30 3.95 3.36
CA ARG A 135 -11.90 4.75 2.27
C ARG A 135 -11.13 6.04 1.99
N LEU A 136 -10.57 6.66 3.01
CA LEU A 136 -9.74 7.86 2.87
C LEU A 136 -8.34 7.48 2.35
N HIS A 137 -7.75 6.43 2.92
CA HIS A 137 -6.41 5.96 2.57
C HIS A 137 -6.34 5.30 1.18
N ALA A 138 -7.44 4.73 0.69
CA ALA A 138 -7.52 4.11 -0.63
C ALA A 138 -7.24 5.11 -1.77
N VAL A 139 -7.41 6.42 -1.54
CA VAL A 139 -6.97 7.46 -2.47
C VAL A 139 -5.46 7.37 -2.70
N HIS A 140 -4.68 7.18 -1.63
CA HIS A 140 -3.23 6.99 -1.71
C HIS A 140 -2.87 5.69 -2.47
N HIS A 141 -3.58 4.60 -2.20
CA HIS A 141 -3.38 3.33 -2.93
C HIS A 141 -3.91 3.33 -4.38
N SER A 142 -4.64 4.36 -4.81
CA SER A 142 -5.25 4.40 -6.14
C SER A 142 -4.23 4.60 -7.27
N VAL A 143 -2.98 4.96 -6.95
CA VAL A 143 -1.89 5.17 -7.91
C VAL A 143 -1.59 3.91 -8.72
N THR A 144 -1.55 4.02 -10.05
CA THR A 144 -1.33 2.90 -11.00
C THR A 144 0.14 2.65 -11.27
N ARG A 145 0.97 3.66 -11.05
CA ARG A 145 2.42 3.61 -11.05
C ARG A 145 2.94 4.26 -9.78
N MET A 146 4.11 3.83 -9.30
CA MET A 146 4.73 4.41 -8.12
C MET A 146 5.93 5.26 -8.54
N TYR A 147 5.93 6.55 -8.19
CA TYR A 147 7.03 7.47 -8.42
C TYR A 147 6.97 8.58 -7.36
N GLY A 148 8.11 9.18 -7.01
CA GLY A 148 8.27 9.92 -5.76
C GLY A 148 7.21 10.99 -5.52
N PHE A 149 6.86 11.77 -6.54
CA PHE A 149 5.88 12.85 -6.41
C PHE A 149 4.49 12.38 -5.95
N ASN A 150 4.06 11.17 -6.32
CA ASN A 150 2.77 10.66 -5.90
C ASN A 150 2.72 10.24 -4.42
N GLY A 151 3.85 10.22 -3.71
CA GLY A 151 3.86 10.12 -2.25
C GLY A 151 3.14 11.28 -1.56
N LEU A 152 3.05 12.44 -2.23
CA LEU A 152 2.30 13.62 -1.76
C LEU A 152 0.80 13.52 -2.08
N MET A 153 0.37 12.48 -2.79
CA MET A 153 -1.03 12.24 -3.12
C MET A 153 -1.73 11.51 -1.97
N LYS A 154 -2.45 12.27 -1.15
CA LYS A 154 -3.30 11.78 -0.05
C LYS A 154 -4.68 12.41 -0.09
N HIS A 155 -5.67 11.77 0.53
CA HIS A 155 -6.94 12.41 0.84
C HIS A 155 -6.72 13.40 1.99
N PRO A 156 -7.19 14.67 1.89
CA PRO A 156 -6.96 15.68 2.93
C PRO A 156 -7.32 15.24 4.35
N LEU A 157 -8.50 14.62 4.54
CA LEU A 157 -8.90 14.08 5.84
C LEU A 157 -8.00 12.94 6.36
N HIS A 158 -7.41 12.13 5.47
CA HIS A 158 -6.46 11.09 5.89
C HIS A 158 -5.15 11.72 6.36
N GLN A 159 -4.65 12.73 5.64
CA GLN A 159 -3.49 13.51 6.06
C GLN A 159 -3.73 14.23 7.39
N THR A 160 -4.93 14.79 7.62
CA THR A 160 -5.29 15.35 8.93
C THR A 160 -5.24 14.28 10.02
N ALA A 161 -5.74 13.07 9.76
CA ALA A 161 -5.68 11.97 10.73
C ALA A 161 -4.23 11.57 11.06
N GLU A 162 -3.35 11.48 10.05
CA GLU A 162 -1.92 11.23 10.27
C GLU A 162 -1.24 12.37 11.05
N ALA A 163 -1.56 13.63 10.75
CA ALA A 163 -1.04 14.79 11.47
C ALA A 163 -1.52 14.80 12.94
N VAL A 164 -2.79 14.44 13.19
CA VAL A 164 -3.32 14.29 14.55
C VAL A 164 -2.65 13.13 15.29
N GLY A 165 -2.36 12.01 14.62
CA GLY A 165 -1.69 10.88 15.24
C GLY A 165 -0.20 11.12 15.52
N GLY A 166 0.53 11.73 14.57
CA GLY A 166 1.98 11.88 14.63
C GLY A 166 2.48 13.22 15.14
N VAL A 167 1.84 14.33 14.76
CA VAL A 167 2.36 15.69 14.99
C VAL A 167 1.68 16.38 16.16
N LEU A 168 0.35 16.25 16.30
CA LEU A 168 -0.39 16.90 17.38
C LEU A 168 0.14 16.57 18.79
N PRO A 169 0.49 15.31 19.13
CA PRO A 169 1.05 15.02 20.45
C PRO A 169 2.35 15.79 20.72
N LEU A 170 3.18 15.98 19.70
CA LEU A 170 4.43 16.74 19.81
C LEU A 170 4.16 18.23 20.01
N LEU A 171 3.17 18.80 19.30
CA LEU A 171 2.74 20.19 19.51
C LEU A 171 2.16 20.40 20.91
N LEU A 172 1.38 19.45 21.42
CA LEU A 172 0.85 19.49 22.79
C LEU A 172 1.96 19.39 23.84
N LEU A 173 3.09 18.75 23.54
CA LEU A 173 4.27 18.76 24.41
C LEU A 173 5.05 20.09 24.34
N GLY A 174 4.71 20.99 23.42
CA GLY A 174 5.39 22.27 23.24
C GLY A 174 6.52 22.24 22.20
N MET A 175 6.45 21.34 21.20
CA MET A 175 7.43 21.30 20.11
C MET A 175 7.55 22.68 19.43
N PRO A 176 8.76 23.27 19.36
CA PRO A 176 8.94 24.60 18.83
C PRO A 176 8.78 24.63 17.30
N TYR A 177 8.32 25.77 16.78
CA TYR A 177 8.06 25.99 15.35
C TYR A 177 9.21 25.57 14.41
N PRO A 178 10.50 25.90 14.67
CA PRO A 178 11.61 25.46 13.83
C PRO A 178 11.70 23.94 13.65
N VAL A 179 11.48 23.17 14.74
CA VAL A 179 11.53 21.70 14.72
C VAL A 179 10.34 21.15 13.95
N ALA A 180 9.15 21.73 14.14
CA ALA A 180 7.94 21.33 13.42
C ALA A 180 8.06 21.56 11.91
N ALA A 181 8.64 22.70 11.49
CA ALA A 181 8.88 23.01 10.09
C ALA A 181 9.86 22.02 9.44
N VAL A 182 10.96 21.70 10.14
CA VAL A 182 11.93 20.69 9.69
C VAL A 182 11.31 19.29 9.65
N LEU A 183 10.48 18.92 10.62
CA LEU A 183 9.76 17.65 10.64
C LEU A 183 8.83 17.50 9.42
N ALA A 184 8.01 18.52 9.14
CA ALA A 184 7.12 18.50 7.98
C ALA A 184 7.90 18.36 6.66
N PHE A 185 9.01 19.09 6.54
CA PHE A 185 9.92 18.96 5.40
C PHE A 185 10.53 17.56 5.30
N ALA A 186 10.97 16.98 6.42
CA ALA A 186 11.51 15.62 6.45
C ALA A 186 10.47 14.57 6.04
N ILE A 187 9.21 14.73 6.46
CA ILE A 187 8.10 13.86 6.03
C ILE A 187 7.91 13.95 4.50
N ALA A 188 7.93 15.15 3.92
CA ALA A 188 7.82 15.32 2.48
C ALA A 188 8.98 14.65 1.72
N ILE A 189 10.23 14.83 2.17
CA ILE A 189 11.40 14.14 1.59
C ILE A 189 11.27 12.62 1.71
N GLN A 190 10.85 12.11 2.87
CA GLN A 190 10.66 10.68 3.08
C GLN A 190 9.55 10.11 2.20
N LEU A 191 8.43 10.81 2.00
CA LEU A 191 7.37 10.39 1.08
C LEU A 191 7.87 10.27 -0.36
N LEU A 192 8.73 11.20 -0.83
CA LEU A 192 9.39 11.09 -2.13
C LEU A 192 10.23 9.82 -2.22
N LEU A 193 11.01 9.50 -1.19
CA LEU A 193 11.87 8.32 -1.15
C LEU A 193 11.10 7.01 -1.02
N GLN A 194 10.02 7.02 -0.26
CA GLN A 194 9.14 5.88 -0.04
C GLN A 194 8.33 5.53 -1.30
N HIS A 195 8.03 6.51 -2.16
CA HIS A 195 7.34 6.30 -3.43
C HIS A 195 8.25 6.28 -4.66
N SER A 196 9.55 6.53 -4.48
CA SER A 196 10.49 6.70 -5.58
C SER A 196 10.49 5.53 -6.56
N ASN A 197 10.47 5.86 -7.86
CA ASN A 197 10.69 4.88 -8.93
C ASN A 197 12.17 4.55 -9.09
N VAL A 198 13.11 5.06 -8.29
CA VAL A 198 14.53 4.68 -8.42
C VAL A 198 14.70 3.18 -8.07
N ASP A 199 15.53 2.46 -8.83
CA ASP A 199 15.99 1.09 -8.48
C ASP A 199 16.98 1.13 -7.31
N MET A 200 16.58 1.76 -6.21
CA MET A 200 17.45 1.98 -5.06
C MET A 200 17.84 0.64 -4.41
N ARG A 201 19.10 0.56 -3.99
CA ARG A 201 19.71 -0.63 -3.39
C ARG A 201 20.39 -0.26 -2.08
N PRO A 202 19.62 0.13 -1.06
CA PRO A 202 20.14 0.70 0.18
C PRO A 202 20.94 -0.28 1.05
N GLY A 203 20.99 -1.56 0.68
CA GLY A 203 21.70 -2.58 1.46
C GLY A 203 21.06 -2.75 2.84
N TRP A 204 21.87 -2.72 3.90
CA TRP A 204 21.39 -2.88 5.27
C TRP A 204 20.47 -1.74 5.73
N LEU A 205 20.65 -0.52 5.21
CA LEU A 205 19.77 0.61 5.52
C LEU A 205 18.33 0.35 5.07
N GLY A 206 18.13 -0.45 4.00
CA GLY A 206 16.81 -0.84 3.55
C GLY A 206 16.06 -1.76 4.52
N LYS A 207 16.75 -2.33 5.52
CA LYS A 207 16.11 -3.11 6.58
C LYS A 207 15.64 -2.26 7.75
N VAL A 208 16.13 -1.02 7.85
CA VAL A 208 15.83 -0.08 8.94
C VAL A 208 14.91 1.03 8.46
N MET A 209 15.10 1.49 7.22
CA MET A 209 14.35 2.58 6.61
C MET A 209 13.23 2.05 5.72
N ALA A 210 12.02 2.60 5.88
CA ALA A 210 10.82 2.25 5.11
C ALA A 210 10.80 2.92 3.71
N TRP A 211 11.84 2.65 2.90
CA TRP A 211 11.95 3.21 1.55
C TRP A 211 11.21 2.38 0.49
N ALA A 212 11.18 2.90 -0.75
CA ALA A 212 10.44 2.32 -1.87
C ALA A 212 10.58 0.80 -2.05
N PRO A 213 11.74 0.15 -1.84
CA PRO A 213 11.84 -1.30 -1.94
C PRO A 213 10.85 -2.07 -1.07
N LEU A 214 10.65 -1.63 0.17
CA LEU A 214 9.70 -2.23 1.11
C LEU A 214 8.29 -1.72 0.86
N HIS A 215 8.14 -0.42 0.61
CA HIS A 215 6.83 0.22 0.43
C HIS A 215 6.10 -0.23 -0.84
N ARG A 216 6.81 -0.71 -1.87
CA ARG A 216 6.17 -1.33 -3.04
C ARG A 216 5.32 -2.54 -2.68
N PHE A 217 5.72 -3.31 -1.66
CA PHE A 217 4.93 -4.45 -1.19
C PHE A 217 3.62 -3.97 -0.58
N HIS A 218 3.68 -2.87 0.18
CA HIS A 218 2.50 -2.22 0.75
C HIS A 218 1.48 -1.78 -0.31
N HIS A 219 1.95 -1.19 -1.43
CA HIS A 219 1.06 -0.78 -2.54
C HIS A 219 0.54 -1.93 -3.43
N MET A 220 0.74 -3.20 -3.06
CA MET A 220 0.20 -4.32 -3.82
C MET A 220 -1.34 -4.37 -3.77
N ARG A 221 -1.97 -4.39 -4.95
CA ARG A 221 -3.43 -4.27 -5.12
C ARG A 221 -4.24 -5.56 -4.82
N TYR A 222 -3.64 -6.59 -4.24
CA TYR A 222 -4.25 -7.92 -4.13
C TYR A 222 -4.76 -8.22 -2.72
N GLY A 223 -5.99 -7.81 -2.41
CA GLY A 223 -6.61 -8.07 -1.11
C GLY A 223 -5.74 -7.56 0.04
N THR A 224 -5.54 -8.37 1.08
CA THR A 224 -4.70 -8.05 2.25
C THR A 224 -3.19 -8.23 1.99
N ALA A 225 -2.75 -8.41 0.74
CA ALA A 225 -1.33 -8.58 0.43
C ALA A 225 -0.53 -7.29 0.66
N GLY A 226 -1.20 -6.13 0.64
CA GLY A 226 -0.63 -4.83 0.96
C GLY A 226 -0.59 -4.49 2.45
N ASP A 227 -1.14 -5.35 3.33
CA ASP A 227 -1.24 -5.08 4.77
C ASP A 227 0.09 -5.34 5.51
N VAL A 228 1.18 -4.79 4.96
CA VAL A 228 2.56 -4.94 5.44
C VAL A 228 3.31 -3.62 5.30
N ASN A 229 4.39 -3.43 6.06
CA ASN A 229 5.31 -2.29 5.94
C ASN A 229 4.61 -0.91 6.01
N PHE A 230 3.93 -0.62 7.12
CA PHE A 230 3.20 0.62 7.38
C PHE A 230 4.09 1.80 7.81
N GLY A 231 5.34 1.55 8.18
CA GLY A 231 6.29 2.60 8.61
C GLY A 231 6.43 3.73 7.59
N LEU A 232 6.49 4.98 8.06
CA LEU A 232 6.80 6.12 7.19
C LEU A 232 8.32 6.27 7.06
N PHE A 233 9.05 6.33 8.17
CA PHE A 233 10.52 6.41 8.21
C PHE A 233 11.15 5.07 8.54
N LEU A 234 10.71 4.41 9.61
CA LEU A 234 11.39 3.26 10.18
C LEU A 234 10.57 1.97 10.07
N THR A 235 11.24 0.86 9.81
CA THR A 235 10.65 -0.49 9.79
C THR A 235 10.49 -1.09 11.18
N VAL A 236 11.08 -0.49 12.21
CA VAL A 236 11.05 -1.03 13.59
C VAL A 236 9.62 -1.18 14.09
N TRP A 237 8.73 -0.24 13.75
CA TRP A 237 7.32 -0.30 14.11
C TRP A 237 6.62 -1.49 13.46
N ASP A 238 6.95 -1.80 12.21
CA ASP A 238 6.42 -2.97 11.52
C ASP A 238 6.91 -4.28 12.13
N HIS A 239 8.15 -4.32 12.61
CA HIS A 239 8.64 -5.48 13.36
C HIS A 239 7.89 -5.67 14.68
N LEU A 240 7.61 -4.57 15.39
CA LEU A 240 6.84 -4.60 16.64
C LEU A 240 5.37 -4.97 16.42
N LEU A 241 4.76 -4.51 15.32
CA LEU A 241 3.39 -4.83 14.93
C LEU A 241 3.24 -6.21 14.28
N GLY A 242 4.34 -6.87 13.94
CA GLY A 242 4.34 -8.15 13.21
C GLY A 242 3.93 -8.02 11.74
N THR A 243 4.12 -6.84 11.15
CA THR A 243 3.72 -6.47 9.78
C THR A 243 4.91 -6.28 8.84
N ALA A 244 6.13 -6.46 9.34
CA ALA A 244 7.34 -6.36 8.54
C ALA A 244 7.40 -7.48 7.49
N PHE A 245 7.59 -7.09 6.23
CA PHE A 245 7.71 -8.00 5.11
C PHE A 245 8.84 -7.56 4.17
N ASP A 246 9.85 -8.41 4.03
CA ASP A 246 10.93 -8.24 3.07
C ASP A 246 11.11 -9.55 2.30
N ALA A 247 11.09 -9.47 0.98
CA ALA A 247 11.32 -10.59 0.08
C ALA A 247 12.32 -10.17 -0.98
N ASP A 248 13.18 -11.10 -1.42
CA ASP A 248 14.25 -10.84 -2.39
C ASP A 248 13.75 -9.96 -3.55
N TYR A 249 14.32 -8.77 -3.62
CA TYR A 249 13.82 -7.56 -4.26
C TYR A 249 13.77 -7.66 -5.80
N ARG A 250 12.83 -8.45 -6.33
CA ARG A 250 12.35 -8.41 -7.73
C ARG A 250 10.88 -8.79 -7.83
N MET A 251 9.98 -7.83 -7.57
CA MET A 251 8.54 -7.99 -7.89
C MET A 251 8.27 -8.19 -9.39
N ARG A 252 9.25 -7.86 -10.26
CA ARG A 252 9.17 -8.07 -11.72
C ARG A 252 8.99 -9.54 -12.12
N GLU A 253 9.44 -10.49 -11.31
CA GLU A 253 9.34 -11.91 -11.66
C GLU A 253 7.98 -12.53 -11.30
N CYS A 254 7.18 -11.88 -10.46
CA CYS A 254 5.82 -12.36 -10.16
C CYS A 254 4.81 -11.90 -11.24
N CYS A 255 4.98 -10.70 -11.80
CA CYS A 255 4.11 -10.17 -12.86
C CYS A 255 4.64 -10.44 -14.28
N ARG A 256 5.91 -10.87 -14.45
CA ARG A 256 6.27 -11.71 -15.61
C ARG A 256 5.76 -13.13 -15.38
N CYS A 257 4.44 -13.24 -15.31
CA CYS A 257 3.80 -14.15 -16.23
C CYS A 257 4.18 -13.72 -17.67
N ARG A 258 5.43 -14.03 -18.10
CA ARG A 258 5.53 -14.72 -19.37
C ARG A 258 4.49 -15.84 -19.28
N PRO A 259 3.89 -16.32 -20.38
CA PRO A 259 3.38 -17.68 -20.38
C PRO A 259 4.57 -18.63 -20.13
N ALA A 260 5.09 -18.65 -18.90
CA ALA A 260 5.91 -19.65 -18.32
C ALA A 260 4.95 -20.81 -18.28
N ARG A 261 5.01 -21.59 -19.36
CA ARG A 261 4.53 -22.95 -19.49
C ARG A 261 3.97 -23.42 -18.15
N TRP A 262 2.67 -23.23 -17.97
CA TRP A 262 1.95 -24.10 -17.05
C TRP A 262 2.37 -25.50 -17.48
N PRO A 263 2.97 -26.34 -16.61
CA PRO A 263 3.20 -27.72 -17.00
C PRO A 263 1.83 -28.22 -17.43
N ALA A 264 1.71 -28.58 -18.71
CA ALA A 264 0.45 -29.05 -19.28
C ALA A 264 -0.14 -30.03 -18.27
N CYS A 265 -1.37 -29.78 -17.83
CA CYS A 265 -2.00 -30.54 -16.76
C CYS A 265 -1.86 -32.03 -17.13
N THR A 266 -0.96 -32.74 -16.45
CA THR A 266 -0.55 -34.07 -16.90
C THR A 266 -1.76 -35.00 -16.79
N PRO A 267 -1.84 -36.07 -17.60
CA PRO A 267 -2.95 -37.02 -17.51
C PRO A 267 -3.18 -37.53 -16.07
N ASN A 268 -2.10 -37.72 -15.31
CA ASN A 268 -2.12 -38.11 -13.90
C ASN A 268 -2.72 -37.04 -12.97
N MET A 269 -2.46 -35.75 -13.24
CA MET A 269 -2.98 -34.64 -12.44
C MET A 269 -4.48 -34.42 -12.69
N ARG A 270 -4.92 -34.58 -13.95
CA ARG A 270 -6.35 -34.59 -14.31
C ARG A 270 -7.09 -35.76 -13.66
N ARG A 271 -6.46 -36.94 -13.60
CA ARG A 271 -7.04 -38.12 -12.94
C ARG A 271 -7.28 -37.87 -11.45
N ARG A 272 -6.27 -37.36 -10.73
CA ARG A 272 -6.39 -37.02 -9.30
C ARG A 272 -7.40 -35.92 -9.01
N LEU A 273 -7.53 -34.92 -9.88
CA LEU A 273 -8.54 -33.86 -9.75
C LEU A 273 -9.96 -34.40 -9.99
N ARG A 274 -10.15 -35.29 -10.97
CA ARG A 274 -11.43 -35.98 -11.20
C ARG A 274 -11.81 -36.87 -10.02
N GLU A 275 -10.87 -37.62 -9.47
CA GLU A 275 -11.08 -38.46 -8.28
C GLU A 275 -11.41 -37.64 -7.01
N LYS A 276 -10.90 -36.42 -6.89
CA LYS A 276 -11.27 -35.49 -5.79
C LYS A 276 -12.63 -34.84 -6.03
N CYS A 277 -12.94 -34.41 -7.26
CA CYS A 277 -14.25 -33.85 -7.61
C CYS A 277 -15.39 -34.87 -7.47
N ALA A 278 -15.14 -36.14 -7.81
CA ALA A 278 -16.12 -37.23 -7.66
C ALA A 278 -16.47 -37.50 -6.19
N ARG A 279 -15.59 -37.15 -5.25
CA ARG A 279 -15.80 -37.28 -3.80
C ARG A 279 -16.27 -35.98 -3.13
N SER A 280 -16.53 -34.92 -3.91
CA SER A 280 -17.01 -33.64 -3.39
C SER A 280 -18.54 -33.62 -3.26
N ALA A 281 -19.06 -32.83 -2.32
CA ALA A 281 -20.50 -32.67 -2.10
C ALA A 281 -21.27 -32.08 -3.31
N LYS A 282 -20.56 -31.53 -4.32
CA LYS A 282 -21.15 -30.94 -5.55
C LYS A 282 -20.33 -31.32 -6.79
N PRO A 283 -20.42 -32.57 -7.26
CA PRO A 283 -19.55 -33.11 -8.30
C PRO A 283 -19.71 -32.41 -9.67
N ALA A 284 -20.90 -31.91 -10.00
CA ALA A 284 -21.18 -31.22 -11.27
C ALA A 284 -20.49 -29.84 -11.36
N ALA A 285 -20.47 -29.06 -10.27
CA ALA A 285 -19.80 -27.76 -10.23
C ALA A 285 -18.27 -27.91 -10.29
N CYS A 286 -17.74 -28.93 -9.60
CA CYS A 286 -16.32 -29.25 -9.61
C CYS A 286 -15.85 -29.75 -10.99
N ALA A 287 -16.67 -30.55 -11.68
CA ALA A 287 -16.39 -31.01 -13.05
C ALA A 287 -16.39 -29.87 -14.08
N LEU A 288 -17.21 -28.83 -13.88
CA LEU A 288 -17.22 -27.63 -14.72
C LEU A 288 -15.91 -26.85 -14.60
N VAL A 289 -15.35 -26.71 -13.39
CA VAL A 289 -14.03 -26.08 -13.16
C VAL A 289 -12.90 -26.88 -13.81
N VAL A 290 -12.97 -28.22 -13.78
CA VAL A 290 -12.01 -29.10 -14.47
C VAL A 290 -12.13 -29.00 -16.00
N ARG A 291 -13.33 -28.78 -16.54
CA ARG A 291 -13.56 -28.55 -17.98
C ARG A 291 -13.15 -27.15 -18.45
N LEU A 292 -13.24 -26.14 -17.59
CA LEU A 292 -12.90 -24.74 -17.89
C LEU A 292 -11.40 -24.41 -17.72
N CYS A 293 -10.59 -25.38 -17.27
CA CYS A 293 -9.14 -25.25 -17.27
C CYS A 293 -8.65 -25.23 -18.74
N PRO A 294 -8.10 -24.12 -19.25
CA PRO A 294 -8.03 -23.90 -20.68
C PRO A 294 -7.02 -24.83 -21.35
N SER A 295 -7.47 -25.45 -22.44
CA SER A 295 -6.62 -26.00 -23.50
C SER A 295 -5.95 -24.85 -24.25
N ILE A 296 -4.86 -24.32 -23.69
CA ILE A 296 -3.97 -23.42 -24.41
C ILE A 296 -3.03 -24.29 -25.25
N THR A 297 -3.39 -24.51 -26.51
CA THR A 297 -2.49 -25.01 -27.55
C THR A 297 -1.61 -23.85 -28.01
N CYS A 298 -0.31 -23.88 -27.69
CA CYS A 298 0.67 -23.08 -28.42
C CYS A 298 1.08 -23.83 -29.69
N THR A 299 0.87 -23.21 -30.84
CA THR A 299 1.50 -23.58 -32.10
C THR A 299 3.03 -23.40 -31.99
N ASN A 300 3.76 -24.34 -32.55
CA ASN A 300 5.23 -24.40 -32.55
C ASN A 300 5.81 -23.26 -33.39
N ALA A 301 6.49 -22.31 -32.76
CA ALA A 301 7.44 -21.42 -33.45
C ALA A 301 8.53 -20.94 -32.50
N TRP A 302 9.50 -21.80 -32.19
CA TRP A 302 10.94 -21.48 -32.24
C TRP A 302 11.76 -22.68 -31.76
N ARG A 303 12.21 -23.45 -32.75
CA ARG A 303 13.30 -24.43 -32.63
C ARG A 303 14.62 -23.64 -32.72
N ASN A 304 15.63 -24.11 -32.01
CA ASN A 304 17.03 -23.63 -31.99
C ASN A 304 17.34 -22.38 -31.15
N ARG A 305 17.79 -22.64 -29.91
CA ARG A 305 19.14 -22.27 -29.46
C ARG A 305 19.55 -23.23 -28.33
N ARG A 306 20.47 -24.14 -28.65
CA ARG A 306 21.30 -24.82 -27.65
C ARG A 306 22.28 -23.76 -27.11
N HIS A 307 22.36 -23.57 -25.80
CA HIS A 307 23.63 -23.37 -25.06
C HIS A 307 23.37 -23.28 -23.54
N SER A 308 24.11 -24.14 -22.82
CA SER A 308 24.56 -24.12 -21.42
C SER A 308 24.17 -22.92 -20.55
N THR A 309 23.56 -23.07 -19.37
CA THR A 309 24.17 -23.64 -18.16
C THR A 309 23.08 -23.92 -17.11
N ARG A 310 23.18 -25.04 -16.36
CA ARG A 310 22.34 -25.36 -15.19
C ARG A 310 23.01 -24.84 -13.91
N PRO A 311 22.29 -24.22 -12.95
CA PRO A 311 22.73 -24.21 -11.56
C PRO A 311 22.20 -25.47 -10.86
N ARG A 312 23.11 -26.23 -10.25
CA ARG A 312 22.86 -27.26 -9.23
C ARG A 312 22.65 -26.54 -7.89
N SER A 313 21.48 -26.68 -7.26
CA SER A 313 21.34 -26.72 -5.79
C SER A 313 19.92 -27.13 -5.39
N ASP A 314 19.83 -28.07 -4.43
CA ASP A 314 18.58 -28.64 -3.92
C ASP A 314 17.73 -27.69 -3.04
N THR A 315 18.14 -26.43 -2.89
CA THR A 315 17.38 -25.38 -2.19
C THR A 315 16.15 -24.88 -2.98
N ALA A 316 16.14 -25.04 -4.31
CA ALA A 316 15.00 -24.63 -5.14
C ALA A 316 13.77 -25.55 -4.98
N ARG A 317 13.96 -26.84 -4.64
CA ARG A 317 12.84 -27.79 -4.46
C ARG A 317 12.10 -27.60 -3.14
N SER A 318 12.80 -27.21 -2.07
CA SER A 318 12.18 -27.02 -0.75
C SER A 318 11.38 -25.72 -0.66
N CYS A 319 11.81 -24.68 -1.38
CA CYS A 319 11.08 -23.41 -1.49
C CYS A 319 9.79 -23.56 -2.33
N TRP A 320 9.82 -24.41 -3.37
CA TRP A 320 8.65 -24.69 -4.23
C TRP A 320 7.52 -25.42 -3.50
N LYS A 321 7.86 -26.40 -2.63
CA LYS A 321 6.85 -27.15 -1.86
C LYS A 321 6.08 -26.28 -0.86
N ARG A 322 6.73 -25.30 -0.21
CA ARG A 322 6.06 -24.39 0.75
C ARG A 322 5.24 -23.29 0.06
N ARG A 323 5.67 -22.82 -1.11
CA ARG A 323 4.97 -21.77 -1.88
C ARG A 323 3.69 -22.27 -2.56
N CYS A 324 3.68 -23.52 -3.01
CA CYS A 324 2.51 -24.12 -3.64
C CYS A 324 1.40 -24.50 -2.65
N SER A 325 1.73 -24.92 -1.41
CA SER A 325 0.70 -25.20 -0.40
C SER A 325 0.03 -23.91 0.10
N TRP A 326 0.81 -22.84 0.32
CA TRP A 326 0.28 -21.56 0.79
C TRP A 326 -0.68 -20.89 -0.22
N LEU A 327 -0.38 -20.98 -1.52
CA LEU A 327 -1.24 -20.48 -2.61
C LEU A 327 -2.44 -21.40 -2.89
N SER A 328 -2.29 -22.73 -2.79
CA SER A 328 -3.41 -23.65 -3.02
C SER A 328 -4.50 -23.52 -1.96
N ASP A 329 -4.10 -23.33 -0.70
CA ASP A 329 -5.03 -23.33 0.43
C ASP A 329 -5.84 -22.01 0.47
N ARG A 330 -5.21 -20.88 0.11
CA ARG A 330 -5.87 -19.57 -0.01
C ARG A 330 -6.73 -19.43 -1.27
N CYS A 331 -6.29 -19.97 -2.41
CA CYS A 331 -7.10 -19.96 -3.64
C CYS A 331 -8.32 -20.91 -3.54
N ALA A 332 -8.18 -22.05 -2.86
CA ALA A 332 -9.31 -22.94 -2.58
C ALA A 332 -10.34 -22.26 -1.66
N ALA A 333 -9.88 -21.54 -0.63
CA ALA A 333 -10.75 -20.76 0.26
C ALA A 333 -11.47 -19.61 -0.49
N ALA A 334 -10.78 -18.89 -1.36
CA ALA A 334 -11.36 -17.81 -2.16
C ALA A 334 -12.37 -18.32 -3.22
N ALA A 335 -12.13 -19.48 -3.83
CA ALA A 335 -13.05 -20.10 -4.78
C ALA A 335 -14.33 -20.63 -4.10
N MET A 336 -14.23 -21.14 -2.86
CA MET A 336 -15.39 -21.57 -2.07
C MET A 336 -16.23 -20.38 -1.60
N ALA A 337 -15.60 -19.26 -1.21
CA ALA A 337 -16.29 -18.05 -0.80
C ALA A 337 -17.01 -17.34 -1.97
N GLY A 338 -16.41 -17.31 -3.16
CA GLY A 338 -17.01 -16.71 -4.36
C GLY A 338 -18.16 -17.52 -5.00
N ALA A 339 -18.26 -18.82 -4.69
CA ALA A 339 -19.38 -19.66 -5.14
C ALA A 339 -20.64 -19.49 -4.27
N ALA A 340 -20.48 -19.11 -2.99
CA ALA A 340 -21.60 -18.87 -2.07
C ALA A 340 -22.34 -17.54 -2.36
N THR A 341 -21.66 -16.55 -2.95
CA THR A 341 -22.26 -15.25 -3.28
C THR A 341 -22.93 -15.20 -4.66
N ARG A 342 -22.75 -16.24 -5.50
CA ARG A 342 -23.31 -16.30 -6.87
C ARG A 342 -24.47 -17.29 -7.06
N SER A 343 -25.01 -17.89 -6.00
CA SER A 343 -26.21 -18.74 -6.08
C SER A 343 -27.53 -18.02 -5.78
N GLY A 344 -27.55 -16.69 -5.79
CA GLY A 344 -28.72 -15.86 -5.48
C GLY A 344 -29.18 -14.91 -6.58
N SER A 345 -29.04 -15.26 -7.87
CA SER A 345 -29.82 -14.63 -8.95
C SER A 345 -29.63 -15.38 -10.27
N ARG A 346 -30.53 -16.33 -10.56
CA ARG A 346 -30.79 -16.83 -11.92
C ARG A 346 -32.17 -16.35 -12.33
N ALA A 347 -32.21 -15.37 -13.23
CA ALA A 347 -33.24 -15.04 -14.22
C ALA A 347 -32.78 -13.70 -14.82
N SER A 348 -32.70 -13.43 -16.12
CA SER A 348 -32.99 -14.14 -17.35
C SER A 348 -32.23 -13.36 -18.45
N SER A 349 -31.72 -14.07 -19.44
CA SER A 349 -31.16 -13.51 -20.66
C SER A 349 -32.24 -12.90 -21.57
N ALA A 350 -31.82 -11.91 -22.35
CA ALA A 350 -32.46 -11.36 -23.56
C ALA A 350 -33.59 -10.31 -23.36
N ASP A 351 -33.23 -9.04 -23.54
CA ASP A 351 -33.86 -8.13 -24.52
C ASP A 351 -33.01 -6.85 -24.61
N SER A 352 -32.31 -6.62 -25.72
CA SER A 352 -32.82 -5.90 -26.91
C SER A 352 -32.73 -4.39 -26.72
N ALA A 353 -31.82 -3.80 -27.51
CA ALA A 353 -31.71 -2.37 -27.71
C ALA A 353 -33.03 -1.78 -28.19
N ALA A 354 -33.62 -0.85 -27.45
CA ALA A 354 -34.60 0.11 -27.94
C ALA A 354 -34.84 1.25 -26.93
N CYS A 355 -35.13 2.42 -27.46
CA CYS A 355 -35.75 3.59 -26.80
C CYS A 355 -34.91 4.45 -25.84
N ASN A 356 -34.26 5.41 -26.50
CA ASN A 356 -34.05 6.78 -26.04
C ASN A 356 -35.39 7.51 -25.71
N ARG A 357 -35.36 8.39 -24.70
CA ARG A 357 -36.22 9.59 -24.43
C ARG A 357 -37.19 9.54 -23.23
N ARG A 358 -37.03 10.58 -22.38
CA ARG A 358 -38.01 11.29 -21.51
C ARG A 358 -38.59 10.42 -20.37
N SER A 359 -38.74 10.88 -19.13
CA SER A 359 -39.24 12.17 -18.65
C SER A 359 -38.88 12.37 -17.17
N SER A 360 -38.89 13.65 -16.81
CA SER A 360 -38.86 14.27 -15.48
C SER A 360 -39.95 13.81 -14.49
N GLY A 361 -39.63 13.84 -13.18
CA GLY A 361 -40.54 14.36 -12.15
C GLY A 361 -40.97 13.44 -10.99
N ALA A 362 -40.87 14.01 -9.78
CA ALA A 362 -41.71 13.83 -8.57
C ALA A 362 -41.52 12.63 -7.60
N ARG A 363 -40.81 12.92 -6.48
CA ARG A 363 -41.27 13.10 -5.07
C ARG A 363 -42.29 12.12 -4.42
N ALA A 364 -42.03 11.84 -3.12
CA ALA A 364 -42.93 11.41 -2.00
C ALA A 364 -43.38 9.93 -1.96
N THR A 365 -43.54 9.17 -0.84
CA THR A 365 -43.63 9.43 0.61
C THR A 365 -43.61 8.09 1.43
N ARG A 366 -42.99 8.14 2.62
CA ARG A 366 -43.32 7.58 3.98
C ARG A 366 -44.26 6.37 4.24
N ALA A 367 -43.85 5.61 5.29
CA ALA A 367 -44.62 4.89 6.35
C ALA A 367 -45.13 3.45 6.01
N ASP A 368 -45.25 2.44 6.89
CA ASP A 368 -45.06 2.26 8.34
C ASP A 368 -45.19 0.74 8.71
N ARG A 369 -44.80 0.37 9.96
CA ARG A 369 -45.29 -0.74 10.82
C ARG A 369 -44.83 -2.23 10.69
N GLN A 370 -44.02 -2.60 11.70
CA GLN A 370 -44.24 -3.58 12.80
C GLN A 370 -44.92 -4.95 12.57
N GLY A 371 -44.29 -6.01 13.12
CA GLY A 371 -45.00 -6.92 14.06
C GLY A 371 -44.74 -8.44 13.99
N SER A 372 -44.11 -8.95 15.06
CA SER A 372 -44.43 -10.21 15.80
C SER A 372 -43.67 -11.53 15.55
N ASN A 373 -43.38 -12.17 16.69
CA ASN A 373 -42.61 -13.40 17.00
C ASN A 373 -43.53 -14.63 17.18
N ALA A 374 -43.00 -15.85 16.96
CA ALA A 374 -43.27 -17.11 17.70
C ALA A 374 -42.33 -18.25 17.20
N CYS A 375 -41.41 -18.79 18.01
CA CYS A 375 -41.41 -20.12 18.70
C CYS A 375 -41.81 -21.34 17.84
N GLY A 376 -41.14 -22.52 17.82
CA GLY A 376 -40.02 -23.05 18.61
C GLY A 376 -39.67 -24.52 18.27
N SER A 377 -38.67 -25.07 19.01
CA SER A 377 -38.27 -26.49 19.24
C SER A 377 -37.83 -27.37 18.06
N GLN A 378 -36.91 -28.36 18.11
CA GLN A 378 -35.93 -28.92 19.07
C GLN A 378 -35.06 -29.93 18.24
N GLY A 379 -33.79 -30.18 18.59
CA GLY A 379 -33.01 -31.30 18.01
C GLY A 379 -31.47 -31.18 18.06
N SER A 380 -30.90 -31.52 19.22
CA SER A 380 -29.61 -32.21 19.50
C SER A 380 -28.34 -32.02 18.64
N ASP A 381 -27.27 -31.70 19.39
CA ASP A 381 -25.87 -32.15 19.27
C ASP A 381 -24.86 -31.43 18.34
N GLY A 382 -24.16 -30.47 18.95
CA GLY A 382 -22.71 -30.59 19.18
C GLY A 382 -21.76 -30.18 18.06
N SER A 383 -21.48 -28.88 17.91
CA SER A 383 -20.12 -28.35 17.65
C SER A 383 -20.08 -26.82 17.66
N CYS A 384 -19.14 -26.25 18.41
CA CYS A 384 -18.88 -24.81 18.52
C CYS A 384 -18.67 -24.15 17.16
N ALA A 385 -19.50 -23.16 16.83
CA ALA A 385 -19.29 -22.26 15.70
C ALA A 385 -19.25 -20.81 16.20
N CYS A 386 -18.10 -20.16 16.04
CA CYS A 386 -17.94 -18.71 16.14
C CYS A 386 -18.80 -18.04 15.06
N SER A 387 -19.90 -17.44 15.48
CA SER A 387 -20.77 -16.60 14.68
C SER A 387 -20.50 -15.14 15.02
N PHE A 388 -19.78 -14.42 14.16
CA PHE A 388 -19.99 -12.97 14.02
C PHE A 388 -19.71 -12.53 12.58
N CYS A 389 -20.76 -12.65 11.76
CA CYS A 389 -20.90 -11.98 10.48
C CYS A 389 -22.39 -11.67 10.30
N ARG A 390 -22.84 -10.51 10.80
CA ARG A 390 -24.08 -9.81 10.42
C ARG A 390 -23.79 -8.32 10.60
N SER A 391 -23.42 -7.63 9.52
CA SER A 391 -24.33 -6.81 8.69
C SER A 391 -24.71 -5.49 9.35
N THR A 392 -23.91 -4.45 9.12
CA THR A 392 -24.28 -3.11 8.59
C THR A 392 -23.00 -2.35 8.30
#